data_AF-A0A7R9VLJ7-F1
#
_entry.id   AF-A0A7R9VLJ7-F1
#
_cell.length_a   1.000
_cell.length_b   1.000
_cell.length_c   1.000
_cell.angle_alpha   90.00
_cell.angle_beta   90.00
_cell.angle_gamma   90.00
#
_symmetry.space_group_name_H-M   'P 1'
#
loop_
_entity.id
_entity.type
_entity.pdbx_description
1 polymer ?
#
loop_
_entity_poly.entity_id
_entity_poly.type
_entity_poly.pdbx_seq_one_letter_code
_entity_poly.pdbx_strand_id
1 'polypeptide(L)'
;RTEELSKLVRAYDLAASHAIETKNAAALVAGSSGTGKSALVGTLLRDLVVGRGACFASAKFDAMRRMSSPPSSGAASAVDECCRILASDDTRRERFRKDLEATEGGREVGALTGLIPSLGALMGGGGSYSSPGGSLAADKVG
;
A
#
# COMPACT_ATOMS: atom_id res chain seq x y z
N ARG A 1 -13.17 -12.99 21.11
CA ARG A 1 -11.85 -12.78 20.46
C ARG A 1 -11.59 -13.74 19.30
N THR A 2 -11.85 -15.04 19.45
CA THR A 2 -11.61 -16.04 18.39
C THR A 2 -12.51 -15.86 17.17
N GLU A 3 -13.75 -15.40 17.38
CA GLU A 3 -14.71 -15.13 16.30
C GLU A 3 -14.37 -13.86 15.50
N GLU A 4 -13.87 -12.82 16.17
CA GLU A 4 -13.45 -11.57 15.53
C GLU A 4 -12.18 -11.81 14.71
N LEU A 5 -11.25 -12.61 15.23
CA LEU A 5 -10.07 -13.02 14.48
C LEU A 5 -10.46 -13.86 13.26
N SER A 6 -11.38 -14.83 13.39
CA SER A 6 -11.79 -15.65 12.23
C SER A 6 -12.46 -14.83 11.12
N LYS A 7 -13.24 -13.80 11.47
CA LYS A 7 -13.80 -12.84 10.50
C LYS A 7 -12.71 -12.06 9.76
N LEU A 8 -11.69 -11.58 10.48
CA LEU A 8 -10.54 -10.87 9.90
C LEU A 8 -9.70 -11.79 9.00
N VAL A 9 -9.44 -13.02 9.43
CA VAL A 9 -8.71 -14.01 8.64
C VAL A 9 -9.47 -14.36 7.37
N ARG A 10 -10.79 -14.57 7.47
CA ARG A 10 -11.62 -14.82 6.28
C ARG A 10 -11.58 -13.64 5.30
N ALA A 11 -11.65 -12.41 5.80
CA ALA A 11 -11.55 -11.22 4.95
C ALA A 11 -10.18 -11.13 4.24
N TYR A 12 -9.09 -11.45 4.96
CA TYR A 12 -7.76 -11.55 4.39
C TYR A 12 -7.67 -12.66 3.32
N ASP A 13 -8.20 -13.85 3.60
CA ASP A 13 -8.18 -14.99 2.68
C ASP A 13 -8.93 -14.69 1.38
N LEU A 14 -10.09 -14.03 1.48
CA LEU A 14 -10.87 -13.60 0.32
C LEU A 14 -10.11 -12.57 -0.53
N ALA A 15 -9.41 -11.64 0.11
CA ALA A 15 -8.59 -10.64 -0.59
C ALA A 15 -7.36 -11.27 -1.26
N ALA A 16 -6.68 -12.19 -0.56
CA ALA A 16 -5.45 -12.82 -1.00
C ALA A 16 -5.66 -13.87 -2.11
N SER A 17 -6.83 -14.54 -2.12
CA SER A 17 -7.15 -15.59 -3.11
C SER A 17 -7.57 -15.05 -4.48
N HIS A 18 -7.64 -13.73 -4.67
CA HIS A 18 -8.22 -13.10 -5.87
C HIS A 18 -9.65 -13.60 -6.19
N ALA A 19 -10.36 -14.16 -5.19
CA ALA A 19 -11.73 -14.66 -5.35
C ALA A 19 -12.74 -13.52 -5.51
N ILE A 20 -12.34 -12.29 -5.17
CA ILE A 20 -13.09 -11.08 -5.44
C ILE A 20 -12.51 -10.45 -6.70
N GLU A 21 -13.38 -10.17 -7.68
CA GLU A 21 -13.04 -9.55 -8.97
C GLU A 21 -12.27 -8.23 -8.80
N THR A 22 -12.51 -7.52 -7.69
CA THR A 22 -11.70 -6.40 -7.24
C THR A 22 -10.47 -6.90 -6.46
N LYS A 23 -9.28 -6.71 -7.03
CA LYS A 23 -7.97 -7.05 -6.42
C LYS A 23 -7.67 -6.38 -5.08
N ASN A 24 -8.54 -5.47 -4.62
CA ASN A 24 -8.36 -4.66 -3.41
C ASN A 24 -9.58 -4.84 -2.49
N ALA A 25 -9.33 -5.23 -1.23
CA ALA A 25 -10.37 -5.32 -0.21
C ALA A 25 -10.02 -4.43 0.99
N ALA A 26 -11.04 -3.82 1.59
CA ALA A 26 -10.90 -3.03 2.80
C ALA A 26 -11.77 -3.61 3.92
N ALA A 27 -11.23 -3.62 5.14
CA ALA A 27 -11.95 -4.04 6.34
C ALA A 27 -11.88 -2.95 7.42
N LEU A 28 -13.00 -2.69 8.10
CA LEU A 28 -13.10 -1.74 9.19
C LEU A 28 -13.29 -2.48 10.52
N VAL A 29 -12.38 -2.24 11.47
CA VAL A 29 -12.49 -2.76 12.84
C VAL A 29 -12.96 -1.64 13.76
N ALA A 30 -14.19 -1.74 14.24
CA ALA A 30 -14.82 -0.75 15.12
C ALA A 30 -15.12 -1.33 16.52
N GLY A 31 -15.21 -0.45 17.52
CA GLY A 31 -15.53 -0.82 18.91
C GLY A 31 -14.99 0.22 19.91
N SER A 32 -15.42 0.13 21.16
CA SER A 32 -15.08 1.08 22.22
C SER A 32 -13.58 1.28 22.43
N SER A 33 -13.17 2.41 23.01
CA SER A 33 -11.77 2.62 23.38
C SER A 33 -11.29 1.53 24.36
N GLY A 34 -10.02 1.13 24.27
CA GLY A 34 -9.44 0.11 25.15
C GLY A 34 -9.80 -1.35 24.85
N THR A 35 -10.63 -1.65 23.84
CA THR A 35 -11.05 -3.03 23.53
C THR A 35 -9.99 -3.89 22.82
N GLY A 36 -8.80 -3.34 22.56
CA GLY A 36 -7.68 -4.08 21.96
C GLY A 36 -7.72 -4.19 20.44
N LYS A 37 -8.46 -3.34 19.72
CA LYS A 37 -8.51 -3.33 18.24
C LYS A 37 -7.11 -3.25 17.61
N SER A 38 -6.25 -2.38 18.12
CA SER A 38 -4.87 -2.24 17.63
C SER A 38 -4.01 -3.47 17.92
N ALA A 39 -4.26 -4.18 19.02
CA ALA A 39 -3.57 -5.44 19.32
C ALA A 39 -4.05 -6.58 18.40
N LEU A 40 -5.36 -6.62 18.11
CA LEU A 40 -5.95 -7.58 17.16
C LEU A 40 -5.34 -7.41 15.76
N VAL A 41 -5.23 -6.18 15.26
CA VAL A 41 -4.67 -5.92 13.92
C VAL A 41 -3.13 -5.95 13.93
N GLY A 42 -2.49 -5.30 14.89
CA GLY A 42 -1.04 -5.09 14.88
C GLY A 42 -0.20 -6.31 15.28
N THR A 43 -0.77 -7.24 16.05
CA THR A 43 -0.05 -8.43 16.51
C THR A 43 -0.59 -9.69 15.82
N LEU A 44 -1.89 -9.98 16.00
CA LEU A 44 -2.44 -11.25 15.53
C LEU A 44 -2.54 -11.34 14.00
N LEU A 45 -3.00 -10.27 13.35
CA LEU A 45 -3.05 -10.26 11.89
C LEU A 45 -1.64 -10.18 11.29
N ARG A 46 -0.73 -9.42 11.91
CA ARG A 46 0.67 -9.33 11.47
C ARG A 46 1.34 -10.71 11.42
N ASP A 47 1.26 -11.47 12.51
CA ASP A 47 1.91 -12.79 12.59
C ASP A 47 1.35 -13.75 11.53
N LEU A 48 0.04 -13.69 11.27
CA LEU A 48 -0.59 -14.48 10.22
C LEU A 48 -0.15 -14.08 8.81
N VAL A 49 -0.10 -12.78 8.51
CA VAL A 49 0.30 -12.25 7.20
C VAL A 49 1.76 -12.58 6.93
N VAL A 50 2.65 -12.32 7.90
CA VAL A 50 4.09 -12.61 7.78
C VAL A 50 4.34 -14.12 7.71
N GLY A 51 3.64 -14.93 8.51
CA GLY A 51 3.72 -16.39 8.47
C GLY A 51 3.31 -17.00 7.13
N ARG A 52 2.56 -16.26 6.30
CA ARG A 52 2.18 -16.64 4.94
C ARG A 52 3.07 -16.03 3.86
N GLY A 53 4.17 -15.39 4.24
CA GLY A 53 5.15 -14.81 3.32
C GLY A 53 4.75 -13.46 2.72
N ALA A 54 3.68 -12.83 3.22
CA ALA A 54 3.25 -11.50 2.77
C ALA A 54 3.89 -10.38 3.62
N CYS A 55 3.92 -9.16 3.06
CA CYS A 55 4.37 -7.98 3.80
C CYS A 55 3.21 -7.41 4.62
N PHE A 56 3.51 -7.02 5.86
CA PHE A 56 2.59 -6.29 6.73
C PHE A 56 3.17 -4.92 7.01
N ALA A 57 2.39 -3.87 6.74
CA ALA A 57 2.71 -2.51 7.13
C ALA A 57 1.54 -1.88 7.87
N SER A 58 1.84 -0.95 8.77
CA SER A 58 0.83 -0.28 9.55
C SER A 58 1.17 1.18 9.78
N ALA A 59 0.16 2.03 9.73
CA ALA A 59 0.32 3.43 10.08
C ALA A 59 -0.75 3.85 11.07
N LYS A 60 -0.34 4.64 12.06
CA LYS A 60 -1.27 5.27 12.98
C LYS A 60 -1.89 6.47 12.29
N PHE A 61 -3.21 6.46 12.18
CA PHE A 61 -3.96 7.64 11.80
C PHE A 61 -4.07 8.58 13.01
N ASP A 62 -3.51 9.79 12.90
CA ASP A 62 -3.58 10.84 13.92
C ASP A 62 -4.19 12.10 13.32
N ALA A 63 -5.42 12.42 13.73
CA ALA A 63 -6.15 13.57 13.22
C ALA A 63 -5.49 14.92 13.59
N MET A 64 -4.75 14.98 14.71
CA MET A 64 -4.12 16.23 15.16
C MET A 64 -2.83 16.54 14.40
N ARG A 65 -2.13 15.51 13.89
CA ARG A 65 -0.92 15.68 13.06
C ARG A 65 -1.18 16.23 11.66
N ARG A 66 -2.45 16.33 11.22
CA ARG A 66 -2.83 16.80 9.87
C ARG A 66 -2.50 18.27 9.60
N MET A 67 -2.22 19.09 10.63
CA MET A 67 -1.88 20.51 10.43
C MET A 67 -0.50 20.73 9.81
N SER A 68 0.38 19.72 9.77
CA SER A 68 1.77 19.88 9.31
C SER A 68 2.20 18.79 8.30
N SER A 69 1.28 17.93 7.86
CA SER A 69 1.60 16.81 6.95
C SER A 69 0.45 16.54 6.00
N PRO A 70 0.72 16.12 4.75
CA PRO A 70 -0.33 15.89 3.76
C PRO A 70 -1.37 14.84 4.24
N PRO A 71 -2.64 14.97 3.83
CA PRO A 71 -3.76 14.15 4.30
C PRO A 71 -3.64 12.64 4.01
N SER A 72 -2.69 12.25 3.15
CA SER A 72 -2.33 10.88 2.80
C SER A 72 -1.23 10.26 3.69
N SER A 73 -0.74 10.96 4.72
CA SER A 73 0.45 10.57 5.48
C SER A 73 0.42 9.16 6.09
N GLY A 74 -0.75 8.67 6.50
CA GLY A 74 -0.89 7.32 7.06
C GLY A 74 -0.70 6.23 6.00
N ALA A 75 -1.45 6.30 4.91
CA ALA A 75 -1.32 5.33 3.81
C ALA A 75 0.08 5.40 3.18
N ALA A 76 0.59 6.62 2.95
CA ALA A 76 1.94 6.82 2.42
C ALA A 76 3.01 6.25 3.36
N SER A 77 2.89 6.43 4.69
CA SER A 77 3.83 5.83 5.65
C SER A 77 3.77 4.31 5.69
N ALA A 78 2.58 3.71 5.55
CA ALA A 78 2.45 2.26 5.46
C ALA A 78 3.08 1.72 4.17
N VAL A 79 2.88 2.40 3.04
CA VAL A 79 3.54 2.02 1.78
C VAL A 79 5.05 2.23 1.88
N ASP A 80 5.54 3.28 2.54
CA ASP A 80 6.97 3.50 2.80
C ASP A 80 7.60 2.36 3.62
N GLU A 81 6.90 1.90 4.66
CA GLU A 81 7.33 0.73 5.44
C GLU A 81 7.39 -0.53 4.57
N CYS A 82 6.38 -0.80 3.73
CA CYS A 82 6.44 -1.87 2.73
C CYS A 82 7.64 -1.71 1.80
N CYS A 83 7.92 -0.48 1.34
CA CYS A 83 9.01 -0.24 0.41
C CYS A 83 10.36 -0.58 1.03
N ARG A 84 10.57 -0.22 2.30
CA ARG A 84 11.78 -0.58 3.07
C ARG A 84 11.92 -2.09 3.28
N ILE A 85 10.81 -2.80 3.51
CA ILE A 85 10.81 -4.27 3.63
C ILE A 85 11.15 -4.94 2.29
N LEU A 86 10.61 -4.44 1.18
CA LEU A 86 10.90 -4.98 -0.15
C LEU A 86 12.34 -4.70 -0.58
N ALA A 87 12.92 -3.57 -0.15
CA ALA A 87 14.29 -3.19 -0.50
C ALA A 87 15.36 -4.13 0.09
N SER A 88 15.05 -4.90 1.13
CA SER A 88 15.99 -5.84 1.75
C SER A 88 16.10 -7.20 1.03
N ASP A 89 15.26 -7.44 0.02
CA ASP A 89 15.26 -8.67 -0.78
C ASP A 89 15.19 -8.32 -2.28
N ASP A 90 16.31 -8.50 -2.98
CA ASP A 90 16.44 -8.16 -4.40
C ASP A 90 15.44 -8.90 -5.30
N THR A 91 15.07 -10.14 -4.95
CA THR A 91 14.13 -10.95 -5.74
C THR A 91 12.71 -10.41 -5.59
N ARG A 92 12.32 -10.04 -4.36
CA ARG A 92 11.02 -9.42 -4.08
C ARG A 92 10.93 -8.02 -4.69
N ARG A 93 12.00 -7.23 -4.61
CA ARG A 93 12.08 -5.91 -5.25
C ARG A 93 11.84 -6.01 -6.75
N GLU A 94 12.55 -6.91 -7.44
CA GLU A 94 12.44 -7.02 -8.89
C GLU A 94 11.07 -7.54 -9.34
N ARG A 95 10.47 -8.48 -8.59
CA ARG A 95 9.09 -8.92 -8.85
C ARG A 95 8.11 -7.76 -8.70
N PHE A 96 8.19 -7.03 -7.58
CA PHE A 96 7.31 -5.89 -7.32
C PHE A 96 7.46 -4.81 -8.40
N ARG A 97 8.68 -4.53 -8.86
CA ARG A 97 8.95 -3.59 -9.97
C ARG A 97 8.20 -4.01 -11.23
N LYS A 98 8.28 -5.29 -11.63
CA LYS A 98 7.58 -5.84 -12.79
C LYS A 98 6.06 -5.77 -12.65
N ASP A 99 5.52 -6.08 -11.48
CA ASP A 99 4.08 -6.02 -11.21
C ASP A 99 3.57 -4.56 -11.30
N LEU A 100 4.36 -3.61 -10.82
CA LEU A 100 4.04 -2.19 -10.88
C LEU A 100 4.11 -1.64 -12.31
N GLU A 101 5.12 -2.05 -13.09
CA GLU A 101 5.25 -1.71 -14.52
C GLU A 101 4.11 -2.29 -15.37
N ALA A 102 3.62 -3.48 -15.01
CA ALA A 102 2.50 -4.12 -15.68
C ALA A 102 1.15 -3.44 -15.38
N THR A 103 1.09 -2.57 -14.36
CA THR A 103 -0.13 -1.84 -13.99
C THR A 103 -0.23 -0.52 -14.76
N GLU A 104 -1.26 -0.39 -15.61
CA GLU A 104 -1.67 0.88 -16.28
C GLU A 104 -0.51 1.62 -17.01
N GLY A 105 0.45 0.87 -17.58
CA GLY A 105 1.51 1.42 -18.43
C GLY A 105 2.47 2.40 -17.73
N GLY A 106 2.60 2.33 -16.40
CA GLY A 106 3.53 3.17 -15.63
C GLY A 106 3.10 4.63 -15.47
N ARG A 107 1.93 5.03 -15.98
CA ARG A 107 1.50 6.44 -16.00
C ARG A 107 1.18 6.98 -14.60
N GLU A 108 0.64 6.13 -13.74
CA GLU A 108 0.30 6.46 -12.35
C GLU A 108 1.49 6.32 -11.40
N VAL A 109 2.53 5.59 -11.79
CA VAL A 109 3.72 5.34 -10.97
C VAL A 109 4.45 6.65 -10.66
N GLY A 110 4.57 7.56 -11.63
CA GLY A 110 5.17 8.88 -11.41
C GLY A 110 4.46 9.68 -10.32
N ALA A 111 3.12 9.71 -10.34
CA ALA A 111 2.33 10.40 -9.31
C ALA A 111 2.53 9.76 -7.92
N LEU A 112 2.59 8.43 -7.84
CA LEU A 112 2.83 7.71 -6.61
C LEU A 112 4.24 7.95 -6.05
N THR A 113 5.28 8.01 -6.90
CA THR A 113 6.64 8.32 -6.45
C THR A 113 6.80 9.75 -5.92
N GLY A 114 6.02 10.71 -6.42
CA GLY A 114 5.97 12.06 -5.87
C GLY A 114 5.35 12.12 -4.46
N LEU A 115 4.46 11.19 -4.14
CA LEU A 115 3.83 11.07 -2.82
C LEU A 115 4.63 10.18 -1.86
N ILE A 116 5.34 9.17 -2.39
CA ILE A 116 6.07 8.15 -1.64
C ILE A 116 7.48 8.02 -2.25
N PRO A 117 8.46 8.81 -1.80
CA PRO A 117 9.79 8.84 -2.41
C PRO A 117 10.53 7.49 -2.37
N SER A 118 10.30 6.67 -1.35
CA SER A 118 10.86 5.32 -1.21
C SER A 118 10.38 4.36 -2.30
N LEU A 119 9.20 4.60 -2.89
CA LEU A 119 8.75 3.86 -4.06
C LEU A 119 9.64 4.16 -5.27
N GLY A 120 10.06 5.42 -5.45
CA GLY A 120 10.99 5.79 -6.54
C GLY A 120 12.36 5.13 -6.39
N ALA A 121 12.84 4.99 -5.14
CA ALA A 121 14.08 4.27 -4.85
C ALA A 121 14.00 2.78 -5.21
N LEU A 122 12.86 2.12 -4.94
CA LEU A 122 12.65 0.72 -5.32
C LEU A 122 12.62 0.50 -6.84
N MET A 123 12.15 1.50 -7.57
CA MET A 123 12.08 1.47 -9.04
C MET A 123 13.42 1.74 -9.72
N GLY A 124 14.51 1.92 -8.96
CA GLY A 124 15.87 2.04 -9.50
C GLY A 124 16.30 3.45 -9.87
N GLY A 125 15.62 4.52 -9.43
CA GLY A 125 16.07 5.86 -9.77
C GLY A 125 15.51 7.01 -8.92
N GLY A 126 16.42 7.75 -8.29
CA GLY A 126 16.30 9.21 -8.10
C GLY A 126 16.45 9.98 -9.42
N GLY A 127 15.99 9.41 -10.52
CA GLY A 127 16.06 9.95 -11.87
C GLY A 127 14.66 9.95 -12.46
N SER A 128 14.24 11.14 -12.87
CA SER A 128 13.01 11.50 -13.58
C SER A 128 12.35 10.30 -14.30
N TYR A 129 11.29 9.75 -13.70
CA TYR A 129 10.32 8.96 -14.44
C TYR A 129 9.70 9.87 -15.50
N SER A 130 10.23 9.82 -16.72
CA SER A 130 9.60 10.45 -17.87
C SER A 130 8.30 9.71 -18.13
N SER A 131 7.18 10.31 -17.72
CA SER A 131 5.84 9.84 -18.06
C SER A 131 5.81 9.54 -19.57
N PRO A 132 5.35 8.35 -20.02
CA PRO A 132 5.19 8.11 -21.45
C PRO A 132 4.21 9.16 -21.98
N GLY A 133 4.70 10.01 -22.87
CA GLY A 133 4.00 11.20 -23.35
C GLY A 133 2.62 10.87 -23.89
N GLY A 134 1.59 11.09 -23.07
CA GLY A 134 0.27 11.34 -23.58
C GLY A 134 0.21 12.80 -24.01
N SER A 135 0.50 13.03 -25.29
CA SER A 135 0.19 14.28 -25.97
C SER A 135 -1.30 14.57 -25.81
N LEU A 136 -1.65 15.40 -24.82
CA LEU A 136 -2.87 16.20 -24.89
C LEU A 136 -2.57 17.28 -25.92
N ALA A 137 -2.89 16.97 -27.18
CA ALA A 137 -2.95 17.95 -28.24
C ALA A 137 -3.84 19.10 -27.75
N ALA A 138 -3.23 20.25 -27.50
CA ALA A 138 -3.92 21.51 -27.33
C ALA A 138 -4.53 21.84 -28.69
N ASP A 139 -5.80 21.51 -28.85
CA ASP A 139 -6.61 21.94 -29.98
C ASP A 139 -6.81 23.46 -29.86
N LYS A 140 -5.94 24.22 -30.51
CA LYS A 140 -6.20 25.61 -30.88
C LYS A 140 -6.86 25.59 -32.26
N VAL A 141 -8.16 25.78 -32.27
CA VAL A 141 -8.91 26.32 -33.41
C VAL A 141 -9.68 27.50 -32.82
N GLY A 142 -9.46 28.75 -33.23
CA GLY A 142 -9.36 29.22 -34.60
C GLY A 142 -10.67 29.91 -34.89
#